data_AF-A0A6A5Y3P6-F1
#
_entry.id   AF-A0A6A5Y3P6-F1
#
_cell.length_a   1.000
_cell.length_b   1.000
_cell.length_c   1.000
_cell.angle_alpha   90.00
_cell.angle_beta   90.00
_cell.angle_gamma   90.00
#
_symmetry.space_group_name_H-M   'P 1'
#
loop_
_entity.id
_entity.type
_entity.pdbx_description
1 polymer ?
#
loop_
_entity_poly.entity_id
_entity_poly.type
_entity_poly.pdbx_seq_one_letter_code
_entity_poly.pdbx_strand_id
1 'polypeptide(L)' 'MPPKTLKSHGGRTLQEPSFGRSVVQTFTSSENRPIVTAIGLFAIGVTFLHSSWSEILLPM' A
#
# COMPACT_ATOMS: atom_id res chain seq x y z
N MET A 1 -16.30 -27.19 -43.57
CA MET A 1 -15.51 -25.93 -43.65
C MET A 1 -15.13 -25.52 -42.24
N PRO A 2 -13.88 -25.09 -41.97
CA PRO A 2 -13.40 -24.71 -40.63
C PRO A 2 -14.01 -23.36 -40.18
N PRO A 3 -14.22 -23.14 -38.86
CA PRO A 3 -15.04 -22.05 -38.36
C PRO A 3 -14.37 -20.67 -38.49
N LYS A 4 -15.19 -19.67 -38.83
CA LYS A 4 -14.83 -18.24 -38.95
C LYS A 4 -14.15 -17.72 -37.70
N THR A 5 -12.97 -17.10 -37.86
CA THR A 5 -12.27 -16.36 -36.81
C THR A 5 -13.05 -15.09 -36.47
N LEU A 6 -13.53 -15.02 -35.23
CA LEU A 6 -14.12 -13.81 -34.69
C LEU A 6 -13.02 -12.76 -34.50
N LYS A 7 -13.00 -11.80 -35.40
CA LYS A 7 -12.27 -10.53 -35.28
C LYS A 7 -12.97 -9.71 -34.18
N SER A 8 -12.70 -10.03 -32.92
CA SER A 8 -13.14 -9.20 -31.79
C SER A 8 -12.18 -8.02 -31.66
N HIS A 9 -12.64 -6.89 -32.19
CA HIS A 9 -12.09 -5.55 -31.99
C HIS A 9 -12.04 -5.23 -30.48
N GLY A 10 -10.88 -4.81 -29.97
CA GLY A 10 -10.81 -4.11 -28.69
C GLY A 10 -10.69 -4.98 -27.44
N GLY A 11 -9.89 -6.05 -27.48
CA GLY A 11 -9.38 -6.65 -26.26
C GLY A 11 -8.42 -5.69 -25.58
N ARG A 12 -8.90 -4.90 -24.61
CA ARG A 12 -8.02 -4.39 -23.56
C ARG A 12 -7.35 -5.62 -22.99
N THR A 13 -6.08 -5.83 -23.30
CA THR A 13 -5.24 -6.73 -22.53
C THR A 13 -5.48 -6.32 -21.09
N LEU A 14 -6.07 -7.21 -20.28
CA LEU A 14 -6.01 -7.14 -18.84
C LEU A 14 -4.52 -7.07 -18.52
N GLN A 15 -4.00 -5.85 -18.45
CA GLN A 15 -2.61 -5.59 -18.15
C GLN A 15 -2.48 -6.02 -16.71
N GLU A 16 -1.91 -7.20 -16.52
CA GLU A 16 -1.66 -7.79 -15.21
C GLU A 16 -1.12 -6.71 -14.29
N PRO A 17 -1.77 -6.44 -13.14
CA PRO A 17 -1.39 -5.33 -12.30
C PRO A 17 0.09 -5.50 -11.94
N SER A 18 0.90 -4.53 -12.34
CA SER A 18 2.34 -4.56 -12.10
C SER A 18 2.60 -4.83 -10.61
N PHE A 19 3.67 -5.56 -10.29
CA PHE A 19 4.00 -5.90 -8.90
C PHE A 19 3.93 -4.68 -7.96
N GLY A 20 4.42 -3.52 -8.40
CA GLY A 20 4.31 -2.27 -7.64
C GLY A 20 2.87 -1.82 -7.37
N ARG A 21 1.96 -1.97 -8.35
CA ARG A 21 0.53 -1.63 -8.18
C ARG A 21 -0.17 -2.60 -7.24
N SER A 22 0.13 -3.89 -7.33
CA SER A 22 -0.38 -4.91 -6.41
C SER A 22 0.07 -4.67 -4.98
N VAL A 23 1.33 -4.29 -4.77
CA VAL A 23 1.87 -3.99 -3.44
C VAL A 23 1.21 -2.74 -2.84
N VAL A 24 1.12 -1.65 -3.61
CA VAL A 24 0.43 -0.42 -3.15
C VAL A 24 -1.04 -0.69 -2.84
N GLN A 25 -1.72 -1.49 -3.68
CA GLN A 25 -3.11 -1.87 -3.46
C GLN A 25 -3.27 -2.71 -2.19
N THR A 26 -2.38 -3.69 -1.96
CA THR A 26 -2.38 -4.48 -0.73
C THR A 26 -2.19 -3.60 0.49
N PHE A 27 -1.20 -2.71 0.53
CA PHE A 27 -0.99 -1.85 1.70
C PHE A 27 -2.05 -0.76 1.87
N THR A 28 -2.70 -0.32 0.79
CA THR A 28 -3.75 0.73 0.81
C THR A 28 -5.16 0.16 1.01
N SER A 29 -5.35 -1.16 0.88
CA SER A 29 -6.64 -1.81 1.14
C SER A 29 -7.18 -1.45 2.51
N SER A 30 -8.50 -1.26 2.61
CA SER A 30 -9.20 -0.83 3.83
C SER A 30 -8.94 -1.74 5.04
N GLU A 31 -8.67 -3.01 4.78
CA GLU A 31 -8.34 -4.01 5.80
C GLU A 31 -6.93 -3.84 6.38
N ASN A 32 -5.98 -3.39 5.56
CA ASN A 32 -4.58 -3.24 5.95
C ASN A 32 -4.26 -1.83 6.47
N ARG A 33 -5.09 -0.84 6.11
CA ARG A 33 -5.03 0.53 6.62
C ARG A 33 -4.87 0.64 8.14
N PRO A 34 -5.69 -0.01 9.00
CA PRO A 34 -5.53 0.11 10.44
C PRO A 34 -4.20 -0.44 10.94
N ILE A 35 -3.72 -1.55 10.37
CA ILE A 35 -2.43 -2.17 10.73
C ILE A 35 -1.26 -1.25 10.31
N VAL A 36 -1.28 -0.74 9.07
CA VAL A 36 -0.27 0.19 8.57
C VAL A 36 -0.26 1.48 9.39
N THR A 37 -1.43 1.98 9.75
CA THR A 37 -1.58 3.18 10.59
C THR A 37 -1.03 2.93 11.99
N ALA A 38 -1.34 1.79 12.60
CA ALA A 38 -0.82 1.43 13.93
C ALA A 38 0.71 1.32 13.93
N ILE A 39 1.30 0.65 12.93
CA ILE A 39 2.75 0.55 12.77
C ILE A 39 3.37 1.93 12.56
N GLY A 40 2.76 2.77 11.73
CA GLY A 40 3.22 4.14 11.48
C GLY A 40 3.20 5.00 12.74
N LEU A 41 2.09 5.01 13.48
CA LEU A 41 1.95 5.76 14.73
C LEU A 41 2.91 5.25 15.81
N PHE A 42 3.09 3.93 15.91
CA PHE A 42 4.06 3.34 16.83
C PHE A 42 5.48 3.78 16.50
N ALA A 43 5.90 3.70 15.23
CA ALA A 43 7.22 4.13 14.81
C ALA A 43 7.46 5.62 15.08
N ILE A 44 6.47 6.47 14.78
CA ILE A 44 6.51 7.90 15.11
C ILE A 44 6.68 8.09 16.62
N GLY A 45 5.92 7.37 17.44
CA GLY A 45 6.01 7.43 18.90
C GLY A 45 7.39 7.01 19.43
N VAL A 46 7.95 5.91 18.93
CA VAL A 46 9.30 5.45 19.31
C VAL A 46 10.35 6.47 18.90
N THR A 47 10.31 7.00 17.67
CA THR A 47 11.25 8.03 17.21
C THR A 47 11.09 9.32 18.00
N PHE A 48 9.88 9.71 18.37
CA PHE A 48 9.63 10.88 19.20
C PHE A 48 10.20 10.73 20.61
N LEU A 49 9.97 9.58 21.27
CA LEU A 49 10.52 9.27 22.59
C LEU A 49 12.04 9.23 22.59
N HIS A 50 12.64 8.72 21.52
CA HIS A 50 14.09 8.69 21.32
C HIS A 50 14.66 10.03 20.82
N SER A 51 13.82 10.97 20.38
CA SER A 51 14.26 12.30 19.93
C SER A 51 14.52 13.19 21.14
N SER A 52 15.45 14.14 21.03
CA SER A 52 15.69 15.17 22.06
C SER A 52 14.47 16.05 22.39
N TRP A 53 13.36 15.89 21.66
CA TRP A 53 12.06 16.48 22.01
C TRP A 53 11.37 15.80 23.20
N SER A 54 11.72 14.55 23.52
CA SER A 54 11.19 13.88 24.70
C SER A 54 11.73 14.48 26.00
N GLU A 55 12.97 14.98 26.01
CA GLU A 55 13.53 15.74 27.15
C GLU A 55 12.82 17.07 27.39
N ILE A 56 12.16 17.65 26.38
CA ILE A 56 11.36 18.87 26.55
C ILE A 56 10.04 18.61 27.30
N LEU A 57 9.48 17.38 27.17
CA LEU A 57 8.21 16.97 27.78
C LEU A 57 8.38 16.23 29.10
N LEU A 58 9.52 15.55 29.28
CA LEU A 58 9.96 14.94 30.52
C LEU A 58 11.27 15.62 30.94
N PRO A 59 11.22 16.79 31.59
CA PRO A 59 12.37 17.30 32.31
C PRO A 59 12.63 16.34 33.46
N MET A 60 13.63 15.49 33.29
CA MET A 60 14.20 14.68 34.35
C MET A 60 14.92 15.59 35.35
#